data_AF-A0AAV5SUL7-F1
#
_entry.id   AF-A0AAV5SUL7-F1
#
_cell.length_a   1.000
_cell.length_b   1.000
_cell.length_c   1.000
_cell.angle_alpha   90.00
_cell.angle_beta   90.00
_cell.angle_gamma   90.00
#
_symmetry.space_group_name_H-M   'P 1'
#
loop_
_entity.id
_entity.type
_entity.pdbx_description
1 polymer ?
#
loop_
_entity_poly.entity_id
_entity_poly.type
_entity_poly.pdbx_seq_one_letter_code
_entity_poly.pdbx_strand_id
1 'polypeptide(L)'
;VYFFVLVKWWRRKIESHASTYRIGITVMCVSAIVQALLQCFTITIHQIHNNVYTLVLLAPIGWMNEGARQACTAATQTMIFLIWEWIPASCILQYLALCR
;
A
#
# COMPACT_ATOMS: atom_id res chain seq x y z
N VAL A 1 -10.86 7.70 4.58
CA VAL A 1 -11.00 8.10 3.15
C VAL A 1 -11.07 6.88 2.22
N TYR A 2 -10.09 5.97 2.23
CA TYR A 2 -10.05 4.79 1.33
C TYR A 2 -11.28 3.87 1.42
N PHE A 3 -11.80 3.60 2.63
CA PHE A 3 -13.00 2.78 2.82
C PHE A 3 -14.24 3.38 2.14
N PHE A 4 -14.42 4.70 2.23
CA PHE A 4 -15.53 5.40 1.58
C PHE A 4 -15.45 5.31 0.05
N VAL A 5 -14.23 5.41 -0.51
CA VAL A 5 -13.99 5.24 -1.95
C VAL A 5 -14.39 3.84 -2.39
N LEU A 6 -13.94 2.80 -1.68
CA LEU A 6 -14.31 1.40 -1.95
C LEU A 6 -15.83 1.19 -1.99
N VAL A 7 -16.54 1.62 -0.93
CA VAL A 7 -17.99 1.45 -0.80
C VAL A 7 -18.75 2.18 -1.91
N LYS A 8 -18.38 3.44 -2.18
CA LYS A 8 -19.03 4.25 -3.23
C LYS A 8 -18.75 3.69 -4.62
N TRP A 9 -17.55 3.14 -4.84
CA TRP A 9 -17.13 2.58 -6.11
C TRP A 9 -17.80 1.24 -6.44
N TRP A 10 -17.98 0.38 -5.44
CA TRP A 10 -18.65 -0.92 -5.60
C TRP A 10 -20.16 -0.81 -5.85
N ARG A 11 -20.80 0.26 -5.38
CA ARG A 11 -22.25 0.49 -5.59
C ARG A 11 -22.61 0.97 -7.00
N ARG A 12 -21.64 1.38 -7.83
CA ARG A 12 -21.92 1.80 -9.22
C ARG A 12 -22.06 0.58 -10.14
N LYS A 13 -23.01 0.61 -11.08
CA LYS A 13 -23.03 -0.32 -12.21
C LYS A 13 -21.93 0.13 -13.18
N ILE A 14 -20.98 -0.75 -13.48
CA ILE A 14 -19.85 -0.47 -14.35
C ILE A 14 -19.89 -1.50 -15.48
N GLU A 15 -19.62 -1.06 -16.71
CA GLU A 15 -19.56 -1.92 -17.89
C GLU A 15 -18.42 -2.95 -17.77
N SER A 16 -18.58 -4.11 -18.39
CA SER A 16 -17.66 -5.25 -18.25
C SER A 16 -16.20 -4.90 -18.57
N HIS A 17 -15.98 -3.97 -19.52
CA HIS A 17 -14.66 -3.50 -19.94
C HIS A 17 -13.91 -2.70 -18.87
N ALA A 18 -14.63 -2.12 -17.90
CA ALA A 18 -14.06 -1.42 -16.76
C ALA A 18 -13.98 -2.29 -15.48
N SER A 19 -14.16 -3.61 -15.60
CA SER A 19 -13.96 -4.56 -14.49
C SER A 19 -12.51 -4.60 -14.00
N THR A 20 -11.52 -4.59 -14.91
CA THR A 20 -10.09 -4.51 -14.58
C THR A 20 -9.76 -3.26 -13.78
N TYR A 21 -10.39 -2.12 -14.13
CA TYR A 21 -10.27 -0.87 -13.41
C TYR A 21 -10.80 -0.98 -11.96
N ARG A 22 -11.97 -1.63 -11.79
CA ARG A 22 -12.54 -1.88 -10.46
C ARG A 22 -11.63 -2.77 -9.61
N ILE A 23 -11.04 -3.82 -10.17
CA ILE A 23 -10.11 -4.69 -9.45
C ILE A 23 -8.87 -3.91 -9.02
N GLY A 24 -8.27 -3.15 -9.93
CA GLY A 24 -7.08 -2.33 -9.64
C GLY A 24 -7.31 -1.34 -8.50
N ILE A 25 -8.41 -0.55 -8.55
CA ILE A 25 -8.75 0.38 -7.46
C ILE A 25 -9.02 -0.36 -6.14
N THR A 26 -9.71 -1.50 -6.20
CA THR A 26 -10.04 -2.29 -5.00
C THR A 26 -8.75 -2.75 -4.32
N VAL A 27 -7.83 -3.37 -5.07
CA VAL A 27 -6.54 -3.83 -4.56
C VAL A 27 -5.76 -2.66 -3.99
N MET A 28 -5.63 -1.56 -4.73
CA MET A 28 -4.92 -0.36 -4.28
C MET A 28 -5.48 0.23 -2.97
N CYS A 29 -6.81 0.32 -2.84
CA CYS A 29 -7.45 0.84 -1.64
C CYS A 29 -7.27 -0.11 -0.44
N VAL A 30 -7.39 -1.42 -0.65
CA VAL A 30 -7.17 -2.43 0.42
C VAL A 30 -5.72 -2.38 0.90
N SER A 31 -4.77 -2.36 -0.03
CA SER A 31 -3.34 -2.28 0.30
C SER A 31 -3.00 -1.01 1.08
N ALA A 32 -3.57 0.14 0.70
CA ALA A 32 -3.39 1.39 1.43
C ALA A 32 -3.98 1.33 2.85
N ILE A 33 -5.13 0.68 3.04
CA ILE A 33 -5.72 0.49 4.38
C ILE A 33 -4.82 -0.40 5.25
N VAL A 34 -4.34 -1.53 4.71
CA VAL A 34 -3.44 -2.44 5.43
C VAL A 34 -2.14 -1.73 5.79
N GLN A 35 -1.56 -0.97 4.86
CA GLN A 35 -0.36 -0.19 5.11
C GLN A 35 -0.57 0.86 6.22
N ALA A 36 -1.71 1.56 6.21
CA ALA A 36 -2.03 2.54 7.25
C ALA A 36 -2.16 1.87 8.63
N LEU A 37 -2.74 0.67 8.71
CA LEU A 37 -2.81 -0.10 9.97
C LEU A 37 -1.42 -0.52 10.46
N LEU A 38 -0.54 -0.97 9.56
CA LEU A 38 0.83 -1.32 9.91
C LEU A 38 1.65 -0.11 10.38
N GLN A 39 1.42 1.06 9.78
CA GLN A 39 2.07 2.32 10.15
C GLN A 39 1.73 2.81 11.56
N CYS A 40 0.63 2.35 12.16
CA CYS A 40 0.36 2.61 13.59
C CYS A 40 1.40 1.94 14.51
N PHE A 41 2.07 0.89 14.04
CA PHE A 41 3.03 0.11 14.83
C PHE A 41 4.48 0.38 14.40
N THR A 42 4.69 0.62 13.11
CA THR A 42 6.02 0.77 12.51
C THR A 42 6.01 1.85 11.45
N ILE A 43 6.71 2.94 11.71
CA ILE A 43 6.96 4.01 10.74
C ILE A 43 8.41 3.90 10.29
N THR A 44 8.62 3.75 8.99
CA THR A 44 9.96 3.73 8.41
C THR A 44 10.29 5.09 7.82
N ILE A 45 11.40 5.68 8.28
CA ILE A 45 11.96 6.90 7.71
C ILE A 45 13.32 6.57 7.08
N HIS A 46 13.50 7.02 5.86
CA HIS A 46 14.78 6.93 5.15
C HIS A 46 15.57 8.20 5.39
N GLN A 47 16.76 8.07 5.97
CA GLN A 47 17.70 9.16 6.14
C GLN A 47 18.94 8.88 5.29
N ILE A 48 19.29 9.81 4.42
CA ILE A 48 20.52 9.76 3.63
C ILE A 48 21.43 10.88 4.12
N HIS A 49 22.58 10.53 4.69
CA HIS A 49 23.56 11.49 5.15
C HIS A 49 24.98 10.99 4.86
N ASN A 50 25.83 11.82 4.26
CA ASN A 50 27.22 11.48 3.89
C ASN A 50 27.36 10.16 3.11
N ASN A 51 26.51 9.93 2.10
CA ASN A 51 26.46 8.67 1.33
C ASN A 51 26.15 7.40 2.15
N VAL A 52 25.75 7.54 3.40
CA VAL A 52 25.24 6.44 4.22
C VAL A 52 23.72 6.48 4.21
N TYR A 53 23.11 5.37 3.81
CA TYR A 53 21.67 5.16 3.89
C TYR A 53 21.33 4.55 5.25
N THR A 54 20.50 5.23 6.03
CA THR A 54 20.04 4.79 7.35
C THR A 54 18.53 4.68 7.33
N LEU A 55 18.03 3.52 7.77
CA LEU A 55 16.60 3.25 7.89
C LEU A 55 16.22 3.32 9.36
N VAL A 56 15.44 4.34 9.71
CA VAL A 56 15.01 4.60 11.08
C VAL A 56 13.59 4.05 11.24
N LEU A 57 13.43 3.11 12.17
CA LEU A 57 12.12 2.58 12.55
C LEU A 57 11.64 3.33 13.79
N LEU A 58 10.54 4.06 13.63
CA LEU A 58 9.85 4.79 14.69
C LEU A 58 8.53 4.07 15.00
N ALA A 59 7.91 4.42 16.13
CA ALA A 59 6.62 3.91 16.64
C ALA A 59 6.76 2.73 17.65
N PRO A 60 5.65 2.12 18.15
CA PRO A 60 5.67 1.15 19.25
C PRO A 60 6.54 -0.08 19.07
N ILE A 61 7.05 -0.30 17.86
CA ILE A 61 7.98 -1.37 17.53
C ILE A 61 9.19 -1.46 18.47
N GLY A 62 9.64 -0.34 19.05
CA GLY A 62 10.72 -0.32 20.04
C GLY A 62 10.39 -1.03 21.36
N TRP A 63 9.11 -1.16 21.71
CA TRP A 63 8.63 -1.83 22.93
C TRP A 63 8.13 -3.25 22.69
N MET A 64 8.12 -3.70 21.43
CA MET A 64 7.70 -5.05 21.07
C MET A 64 8.78 -6.07 21.39
N ASN A 65 8.37 -7.32 21.65
CA ASN A 65 9.32 -8.43 21.71
C ASN A 65 9.96 -8.67 20.32
N GLU A 66 11.09 -9.40 20.32
CA GLU A 66 11.88 -9.60 19.09
C GLU A 66 11.06 -10.15 17.92
N GLY A 67 10.26 -11.18 18.17
CA GLY A 67 9.46 -11.83 17.15
C GLY A 67 8.40 -10.89 16.55
N ALA A 68 7.67 -10.15 17.39
CA ALA A 68 6.66 -9.20 16.94
C ALA A 68 7.29 -8.03 16.16
N ARG A 69 8.45 -7.54 16.62
CA ARG A 69 9.22 -6.51 15.93
C ARG A 69 9.66 -6.95 14.54
N GLN A 70 10.25 -8.15 14.42
CA GLN A 70 10.68 -8.68 13.13
C GLN A 70 9.50 -8.88 12.18
N ALA A 71 8.41 -9.48 12.68
CA ALA A 71 7.19 -9.70 11.88
C ALA A 71 6.57 -8.38 11.40
N CYS A 72 6.45 -7.38 12.28
CA CYS A 72 5.87 -6.09 11.93
C CYS A 72 6.76 -5.33 10.93
N THR A 73 8.09 -5.39 11.10
CA THR A 73 9.04 -4.80 10.15
C THR A 73 8.92 -5.47 8.78
N ALA A 74 8.98 -6.81 8.73
CA ALA A 74 8.89 -7.56 7.49
C ALA A 74 7.56 -7.31 6.77
N ALA A 75 6.43 -7.34 7.49
CA ALA A 75 5.11 -7.07 6.91
C ALA A 75 5.02 -5.64 6.34
N THR A 76 5.54 -4.65 7.07
CA THR A 76 5.53 -3.24 6.63
C THR A 76 6.38 -3.05 5.39
N GLN A 77 7.60 -3.59 5.35
CA GLN A 77 8.48 -3.47 4.18
C GLN A 77 7.92 -4.18 2.96
N THR A 78 7.39 -5.39 3.13
CA THR A 78 6.75 -6.14 2.04
C THR A 78 5.54 -5.38 1.48
N MET A 79 4.69 -4.82 2.33
CA MET A 79 3.54 -4.04 1.84
C MET A 79 3.95 -2.75 1.12
N ILE A 80 4.99 -2.05 1.60
CA ILE A 80 5.55 -0.89 0.89
C ILE A 80 6.03 -1.30 -0.51
N PHE A 81 6.82 -2.38 -0.60
CA PHE A 81 7.31 -2.90 -1.87
C PHE A 81 6.17 -3.26 -2.82
N LEU A 82 5.19 -4.04 -2.34
CA LEU A 82 4.03 -4.44 -3.15
C LEU A 82 3.22 -3.25 -3.64
N ILE A 83 3.00 -2.23 -2.81
CA ILE A 83 2.31 -1.00 -3.22
C ILE A 83 3.10 -0.29 -4.31
N TRP A 84 4.42 -0.18 -4.17
CA TRP A 84 5.27 0.46 -5.18
C TRP A 84 5.24 -0.28 -6.52
N GLU A 85 5.20 -1.62 -6.52
CA GLU A 85 5.07 -2.42 -7.74
C GLU A 85 3.65 -2.38 -8.33
N TRP A 86 2.62 -2.29 -7.48
CA TRP A 86 1.22 -2.29 -7.92
C TRP A 86 0.74 -0.93 -8.45
N ILE A 87 1.31 0.19 -8.00
CA ILE A 87 0.95 1.52 -8.51
C ILE A 87 1.17 1.62 -10.03
N PRO A 88 2.37 1.37 -10.60
CA PRO A 88 2.58 1.43 -12.04
C PRO A 88 1.71 0.42 -12.80
N ALA A 89 1.59 -0.81 -12.28
CA ALA A 89 0.80 -1.86 -12.91
C ALA A 89 -0.67 -1.47 -13.03
N SER A 90 -1.26 -0.91 -11.97
CA SER A 90 -2.64 -0.44 -12.00
C SER A 90 -2.80 0.75 -12.97
N CYS A 91 -1.89 1.74 -12.96
CA CYS A 91 -1.93 2.87 -13.89
C CYS A 91 -1.84 2.44 -15.36
N ILE A 92 -0.98 1.45 -15.69
CA ILE A 92 -0.85 0.92 -17.06
C ILE A 92 -2.13 0.19 -17.48
N LEU A 93 -2.71 -0.63 -16.60
CA LEU A 93 -3.98 -1.31 -16.89
C LEU A 93 -5.13 -0.31 -17.08
N GLN A 94 -5.13 0.82 -16.35
CA GLN A 94 -6.09 1.90 -16.52
C GLN A 94 -5.90 2.60 -17.87
N TYR A 95 -4.67 2.91 -18.26
CA TYR A 95 -4.34 3.51 -19.54
C TYR A 95 -4.77 2.62 -20.71
N LEU A 96 -4.41 1.33 -20.67
CA LEU A 96 -4.78 0.36 -21.71
C LEU A 96 -6.29 0.14 -21.83
N ALA A 97 -7.04 0.28 -20.73
CA ALA A 97 -8.51 0.21 -20.76
C ALA A 97 -9.16 1.44 -21.40
N LEU A 98 -8.53 2.61 -21.31
CA LEU A 98 -9.01 3.88 -21.88
C LEU A 98 -8.58 4.10 -23.33
N CYS A 99 -7.42 3.56 -23.73
CA CYS A 99 -6.89 3.67 -25.09
C CYS A 99 -7.44 2.60 -26.06
N ARG A 100 -8.54 1.94 -25.70
CA ARG A 100 -9.33 1.12 -26.62
C ARG A 100 -10.38 1.96 -27.32
#